data_AF-A0A955FNC1-F1
#
_entry.id   AF-A0A955FNC1-F1
#
_cell.length_a   1.000
_cell.length_b   1.000
_cell.length_c   1.000
_cell.angle_alpha   90.00
_cell.angle_beta   90.00
_cell.angle_gamma   90.00
#
_symmetry.space_group_name_H-M   'P 1'
#
loop_
_entity.id
_entity.type
_entity.pdbx_description
1 polymer ?
#
loop_
_entity_poly.entity_id
_entity_poly.type
_entity_poly.pdbx_seq_one_letter_code
_entity_poly.pdbx_strand_id
1 'polypeptide(L)'
;MEWLIILGIVGIVGYVAGQSSSNKSFSQKKYKAPKELSYKPTTVAQKPKGKPKPVMNIKQIDVSSVKLSDEQAKIFNLIETTNDNYYITGKAGTGKSVLLQYFVENSGKRVVVVAPTGVAALNVGGQTIHSFFKMPFDIDFDDLKVDYKLRELLRNIDTVVIDEISMVRVELMEAISKKLQIARRNEEPFGGIQMVMFGDLYQLPPVVSDGELDRYFKHNYGGYYFFNAPAFKQSNLQIYELNEVFRQKDPE
;
A
#
# COMPACT_ATOMS: atom_id res chain seq x y z
N MET A 1 -15.15 19.43 1.95
CA MET A 1 -15.07 18.98 0.54
C MET A 1 -14.06 17.83 0.34
N GLU A 2 -13.22 17.50 1.33
CA GLU A 2 -12.22 16.42 1.24
C GLU A 2 -12.82 15.00 1.33
N TRP A 3 -13.98 14.84 1.98
CA TRP A 3 -14.71 13.56 2.11
C TRP A 3 -15.12 12.90 0.78
N LEU A 4 -15.38 13.70 -0.27
CA LEU A 4 -15.80 13.17 -1.58
C LEU A 4 -14.65 12.52 -2.36
N ILE A 5 -13.39 12.86 -2.07
CA ILE A 5 -12.22 12.32 -2.77
C ILE A 5 -11.91 10.90 -2.25
N ILE A 6 -12.05 10.67 -0.94
CA ILE A 6 -11.89 9.34 -0.34
C ILE A 6 -13.02 8.41 -0.78
N LEU A 7 -14.27 8.88 -0.81
CA LEU A 7 -15.39 8.11 -1.37
C LEU A 7 -15.25 7.87 -2.88
N GLY A 8 -14.60 8.79 -3.61
CA GLY A 8 -14.31 8.63 -5.04
C GLY A 8 -13.33 7.48 -5.35
N ILE A 9 -12.46 7.11 -4.40
CA ILE A 9 -11.55 5.95 -4.52
C ILE A 9 -12.24 4.65 -4.07
N VAL A 10 -13.20 4.72 -3.15
CA VAL A 10 -14.00 3.57 -2.69
C VAL A 10 -15.05 3.15 -3.74
N GLY A 11 -15.40 4.02 -4.68
CA GLY A 11 -16.40 3.77 -5.72
C GLY A 11 -15.83 3.19 -7.01
N ILE A 12 -15.63 1.86 -7.08
CA ILE A 12 -16.05 0.95 -8.18
C ILE A 12 -16.01 -0.48 -7.61
N VAL A 13 -17.09 -0.85 -6.92
CA VAL A 13 -17.91 -1.96 -7.38
C VAL A 13 -19.22 -1.33 -7.89
N GLY A 14 -19.26 -1.11 -9.20
CA GLY A 14 -20.47 -0.96 -10.00
C GLY A 14 -21.15 0.41 -10.07
N TYR A 15 -20.84 1.21 -11.10
CA TYR A 15 -21.90 1.84 -11.92
C TYR A 15 -21.37 2.31 -13.29
N VAL A 16 -21.99 1.81 -14.36
CA VAL A 16 -21.79 2.25 -15.74
C VAL A 16 -22.95 3.17 -16.14
N ALA A 17 -22.55 4.38 -16.55
CA ALA A 17 -23.11 5.27 -17.57
C ALA A 17 -24.60 5.67 -17.57
N GLY A 18 -24.81 6.96 -17.87
CA GLY A 18 -25.87 7.37 -18.79
C GLY A 18 -26.86 8.41 -18.27
N GLN A 19 -26.46 9.67 -18.40
CA GLN A 19 -27.25 10.91 -18.49
C GLN A 19 -28.78 10.85 -18.66
N SER A 20 -29.42 11.76 -17.91
CA SER A 20 -30.55 12.64 -18.28
C SER A 20 -31.99 12.22 -17.99
N SER A 21 -32.62 13.13 -17.21
CA SER A 21 -34.02 13.54 -17.21
C SER A 21 -35.05 12.80 -16.32
N SER A 22 -35.48 13.59 -15.33
CA SER A 22 -36.83 13.67 -14.72
C SER A 22 -37.15 12.82 -13.49
N ASN A 23 -37.39 13.55 -12.40
CA ASN A 23 -38.21 13.25 -11.21
C ASN A 23 -38.96 11.91 -11.22
N LYS A 24 -38.71 11.08 -10.19
CA LYS A 24 -39.77 10.38 -9.45
C LYS A 24 -39.26 9.77 -8.13
N SER A 25 -40.10 9.92 -7.13
CA SER A 25 -39.96 9.54 -5.72
C SER A 25 -39.37 8.15 -5.47
N PHE A 26 -38.41 8.07 -4.55
CA PHE A 26 -37.79 6.83 -4.09
C PHE A 26 -38.74 6.10 -3.10
N SER A 27 -39.27 4.95 -3.51
CA SER A 27 -39.95 4.00 -2.62
C SER A 27 -38.98 2.87 -2.27
N GLN A 28 -38.70 2.70 -0.97
CA GLN A 28 -37.84 1.66 -0.45
C GLN A 28 -38.46 0.27 -0.65
N LYS A 29 -37.78 -0.63 -1.37
CA LYS A 29 -38.06 -2.08 -1.32
C LYS A 29 -36.91 -2.82 -0.64
N LYS A 30 -37.26 -3.62 0.37
CA LYS A 30 -36.36 -4.45 1.19
C LYS A 30 -35.64 -5.50 0.33
N TYR A 31 -34.32 -5.60 0.49
CA TYR A 31 -33.47 -6.63 -0.10
C TYR A 31 -33.64 -7.99 0.62
N LYS A 32 -33.73 -9.08 -0.13
CA LYS A 32 -33.64 -10.47 0.36
C LYS A 32 -32.24 -11.01 0.09
N ALA A 33 -31.61 -11.63 1.09
CA ALA A 33 -30.28 -12.22 0.99
C ALA A 33 -30.25 -13.45 0.05
N PRO A 34 -29.18 -13.68 -0.73
CA PRO A 34 -28.99 -14.91 -1.50
C PRO A 34 -28.56 -16.09 -0.61
N LYS A 35 -28.88 -17.31 -1.05
CA LYS A 35 -28.54 -18.59 -0.38
C LYS A 35 -27.03 -18.86 -0.39
N GLU A 36 -26.52 -19.43 0.70
CA GLU A 36 -25.12 -19.83 0.89
C GLU A 36 -24.60 -20.74 -0.23
N LEU A 37 -23.49 -20.35 -0.86
CA LEU A 37 -22.66 -21.26 -1.66
C LEU A 37 -21.57 -21.87 -0.76
N SER A 38 -21.51 -23.21 -0.74
CA SER A 38 -20.48 -23.95 -0.01
C SER A 38 -19.13 -23.89 -0.72
N TYR A 39 -18.13 -23.35 -0.04
CA TYR A 39 -16.74 -23.31 -0.50
C TYR A 39 -16.07 -24.66 -0.27
N LYS A 40 -15.50 -25.25 -1.33
CA LYS A 40 -14.58 -26.39 -1.22
C LYS A 40 -13.13 -25.90 -1.35
N PRO A 41 -12.24 -26.23 -0.41
CA PRO A 41 -10.85 -25.79 -0.46
C PRO A 41 -10.12 -26.43 -1.65
N THR A 42 -9.52 -25.61 -2.51
CA THR A 42 -8.67 -26.07 -3.60
C THR A 42 -7.23 -26.13 -3.13
N THR A 43 -6.53 -27.17 -3.58
CA THR A 43 -5.17 -27.60 -3.27
C THR A 43 -4.13 -26.47 -3.29
N VAL A 44 -3.29 -26.45 -2.24
CA VAL A 44 -2.14 -25.56 -2.05
C VAL A 44 -1.18 -25.66 -3.24
N ALA A 45 -0.94 -24.54 -3.93
CA ALA A 45 0.06 -24.45 -4.99
C ALA A 45 1.48 -24.57 -4.40
N GLN A 46 2.34 -25.37 -5.04
CA GLN A 46 3.71 -25.60 -4.60
C GLN A 46 4.60 -24.37 -4.84
N LYS A 47 5.48 -24.08 -3.87
CA LYS A 47 6.46 -22.98 -3.91
C LYS A 47 7.38 -23.08 -5.13
N PRO A 48 7.59 -22.01 -5.93
CA PRO A 48 8.64 -21.99 -6.94
C PRO A 48 10.03 -22.01 -6.27
N LYS A 49 10.92 -22.87 -6.77
CA LYS A 49 12.31 -22.98 -6.28
C LYS A 49 13.22 -21.92 -6.90
N GLY A 50 14.00 -21.26 -6.05
CA GLY A 50 15.42 -20.99 -6.30
C GLY A 50 15.82 -19.63 -6.90
N LYS A 51 15.79 -18.56 -6.09
CA LYS A 51 16.80 -17.47 -6.02
C LYS A 51 16.82 -16.90 -4.59
N PRO A 52 17.97 -16.48 -4.04
CA PRO A 52 18.05 -15.98 -2.67
C PRO A 52 17.12 -14.77 -2.49
N LYS A 53 16.28 -14.81 -1.44
CA LYS A 53 15.49 -13.65 -1.01
C LYS A 53 16.47 -12.52 -0.66
N PRO A 54 16.20 -11.26 -1.02
CA PRO A 54 16.96 -10.15 -0.47
C PRO A 54 16.80 -10.18 1.06
N VAL A 55 17.86 -10.56 1.77
CA VAL A 55 17.85 -10.69 3.22
C VAL A 55 18.05 -9.29 3.81
N MET A 56 17.02 -8.74 4.44
CA MET A 56 17.16 -7.58 5.31
C MET A 56 17.22 -8.04 6.77
N ASN A 57 18.07 -7.39 7.56
CA ASN A 57 18.37 -7.78 8.93
C ASN A 57 17.27 -7.22 9.85
N ILE A 58 16.25 -8.03 10.11
CA ILE A 58 15.08 -7.65 10.91
C ILE A 58 15.46 -7.73 12.39
N LYS A 59 15.15 -6.70 13.20
CA LYS A 59 14.97 -6.90 14.65
C LYS A 59 13.74 -7.77 14.81
N GLN A 60 13.95 -9.07 14.99
CA GLN A 60 12.89 -10.07 15.11
C GLN A 60 12.04 -9.78 16.34
N ILE A 61 10.80 -9.33 16.13
CA ILE A 61 9.72 -9.72 17.03
C ILE A 61 9.48 -11.18 16.68
N ASP A 62 9.51 -12.08 17.67
CA ASP A 62 9.22 -13.50 17.43
C ASP A 62 7.73 -13.65 17.07
N VAL A 63 7.43 -13.58 15.76
CA VAL A 63 6.08 -13.76 15.24
C VAL A 63 5.73 -15.22 14.99
N SER A 64 6.60 -16.18 15.34
CA SER A 64 6.31 -17.61 15.20
C SER A 64 5.12 -18.07 16.04
N SER A 65 4.79 -17.32 17.09
CA SER A 65 3.63 -17.53 17.98
C SER A 65 2.47 -16.56 17.73
N VAL A 66 2.59 -15.64 16.77
CA VAL A 66 1.55 -14.64 16.50
C VAL A 66 0.39 -15.26 15.75
N LYS A 67 -0.79 -15.23 16.39
CA LYS A 67 -2.06 -15.55 15.75
C LYS A 67 -2.67 -14.27 15.18
N LEU A 68 -2.76 -14.18 13.85
CA LEU A 68 -3.51 -13.12 13.18
C LEU A 68 -5.00 -13.22 13.51
N SER A 69 -5.69 -12.08 13.57
CA SER A 69 -7.16 -12.08 13.54
C SER A 69 -7.69 -12.53 12.18
N ASP A 70 -8.98 -12.86 12.10
CA ASP A 70 -9.62 -13.27 10.85
C ASP A 70 -9.50 -12.18 9.76
N GLU A 71 -9.61 -10.90 10.16
CA GLU A 71 -9.41 -9.74 9.29
C GLU A 71 -7.98 -9.68 8.76
N GLN A 72 -6.98 -9.76 9.65
CA GLN A 72 -5.57 -9.74 9.28
C GLN A 72 -5.18 -10.94 8.40
N ALA A 73 -5.68 -12.14 8.70
CA ALA A 73 -5.44 -13.34 7.93
C ALA A 73 -6.03 -13.24 6.52
N LYS A 74 -7.24 -12.67 6.39
CA LYS A 74 -7.85 -12.39 5.08
C LYS A 74 -7.00 -11.43 4.26
N ILE A 75 -6.54 -10.33 4.85
CA ILE A 75 -5.70 -9.33 4.18
C ILE A 75 -4.36 -9.96 3.78
N PHE A 76 -3.71 -10.71 4.68
CA PHE A 76 -2.49 -11.46 4.37
C PHE A 76 -2.67 -12.35 3.13
N ASN A 77 -3.74 -13.15 3.08
CA ASN A 77 -4.01 -14.02 1.94
C ASN A 77 -4.21 -13.25 0.63
N LEU A 78 -4.90 -12.10 0.67
CA LEU A 78 -5.08 -11.24 -0.50
C LEU A 78 -3.75 -10.69 -1.01
N ILE A 79 -2.92 -10.16 -0.10
CA ILE A 79 -1.60 -9.64 -0.44
C ILE A 79 -0.73 -10.76 -1.03
N GLU A 80 -0.72 -11.94 -0.42
CA GLU A 80 0.12 -13.06 -0.81
C GLU A 80 -0.26 -13.64 -2.19
N THR A 81 -1.55 -13.74 -2.48
CA THR A 81 -2.04 -14.48 -3.66
C THR A 81 -2.30 -13.62 -4.89
N THR A 82 -2.39 -12.30 -4.74
CA THR A 82 -2.61 -11.34 -5.85
C THR A 82 -1.38 -10.47 -6.07
N ASN A 83 -1.40 -9.62 -7.10
CA ASN A 83 -0.42 -8.54 -7.29
C ASN A 83 -1.10 -7.14 -7.26
N ASP A 84 -2.29 -7.04 -6.66
CA ASP A 84 -2.98 -5.76 -6.52
C ASP A 84 -2.30 -4.87 -5.48
N ASN A 85 -2.51 -3.56 -5.59
CA ASN A 85 -1.99 -2.60 -4.63
C ASN A 85 -2.92 -2.47 -3.44
N TYR A 86 -2.35 -2.45 -2.23
CA TYR A 86 -3.11 -2.43 -0.98
C TYR A 86 -2.70 -1.25 -0.10
N TYR A 87 -3.68 -0.54 0.43
CA TYR A 87 -3.51 0.40 1.54
C TYR A 87 -4.24 -0.14 2.78
N ILE A 88 -3.47 -0.43 3.82
CA ILE A 88 -3.94 -0.94 5.10
C ILE A 88 -3.85 0.19 6.13
N THR A 89 -5.01 0.66 6.55
CA THR A 89 -5.18 1.69 7.58
C THR A 89 -5.77 1.10 8.85
N GLY A 90 -5.93 1.93 9.87
CA GLY A 90 -6.50 1.57 11.15
C GLY A 90 -5.88 2.41 12.26
N LYS A 91 -6.60 2.56 13.37
CA LYS A 91 -6.14 3.34 14.52
C LYS A 91 -4.90 2.73 15.19
N ALA A 92 -4.27 3.45 16.09
CA ALA A 92 -3.23 2.90 16.96
C ALA A 92 -3.75 1.66 17.71
N GLY A 93 -2.90 0.63 17.85
CA GLY A 93 -3.26 -0.63 18.53
C GLY A 93 -4.05 -1.64 17.68
N THR A 94 -4.30 -1.39 16.39
CA THR A 94 -5.01 -2.31 15.49
C THR A 94 -4.14 -3.43 14.89
N GLY A 95 -2.86 -3.48 15.26
CA GLY A 95 -1.95 -4.55 14.81
C GLY A 95 -1.39 -4.37 13.39
N LYS A 96 -1.40 -3.16 12.81
CA LYS A 96 -0.77 -2.88 11.49
C LYS A 96 0.68 -3.39 11.40
N SER A 97 1.53 -3.01 12.35
CA SER A 97 2.94 -3.43 12.38
C SER A 97 3.09 -4.94 12.59
N VAL A 98 2.16 -5.57 13.31
CA VAL A 98 2.11 -7.03 13.49
C VAL A 98 1.82 -7.72 12.15
N LEU A 99 0.81 -7.25 11.42
CA LEU A 99 0.48 -7.78 10.08
C LEU A 99 1.63 -7.55 9.09
N LEU A 100 2.27 -6.38 9.12
CA LEU A 100 3.44 -6.08 8.30
C LEU A 100 4.57 -7.08 8.55
N GLN A 101 4.98 -7.26 9.80
CA GLN A 101 6.06 -8.17 10.17
C GLN A 101 5.71 -9.62 9.82
N TYR A 102 4.48 -10.04 10.14
CA TYR A 102 3.99 -11.36 9.78
C TYR A 102 4.06 -11.59 8.26
N PHE A 103 3.67 -10.61 7.46
CA PHE A 103 3.75 -10.69 6.00
C PHE A 103 5.20 -10.85 5.52
N VAL A 104 6.12 -10.04 6.02
CA VAL A 104 7.54 -10.10 5.64
C VAL A 104 8.14 -11.48 5.93
N GLU A 105 7.79 -12.08 7.07
CA GLU A 105 8.35 -13.37 7.49
C GLU A 105 7.70 -14.57 6.79
N ASN A 106 6.40 -14.52 6.55
CA ASN A 106 5.62 -15.66 6.06
C ASN A 106 5.37 -15.63 4.55
N SER A 107 5.64 -14.51 3.87
CA SER A 107 5.41 -14.38 2.43
C SER A 107 6.39 -15.22 1.59
N GLY A 108 5.88 -15.80 0.50
CA GLY A 108 6.68 -16.39 -0.56
C GLY A 108 7.38 -15.36 -1.45
N LYS A 109 6.97 -14.09 -1.38
CA LYS A 109 7.43 -13.00 -2.25
C LYS A 109 8.78 -12.44 -1.82
N ARG A 110 9.46 -11.80 -2.76
CA ARG A 110 10.67 -10.99 -2.50
C ARG A 110 10.22 -9.60 -2.06
N VAL A 111 10.02 -9.46 -0.76
CA VAL A 111 9.50 -8.25 -0.12
C VAL A 111 10.64 -7.31 0.25
N VAL A 112 10.44 -6.01 0.01
CA VAL A 112 11.26 -4.94 0.58
C VAL A 112 10.37 -4.04 1.42
N VAL A 113 10.80 -3.74 2.64
CA VAL A 113 10.17 -2.77 3.54
C VAL A 113 10.92 -1.44 3.52
N VAL A 114 10.19 -0.35 3.30
CA VAL A 114 10.68 1.02 3.39
C VAL A 114 9.77 1.90 4.24
N ALA A 115 10.29 3.03 4.71
CA ALA A 115 9.52 4.05 5.43
C ALA A 115 10.03 5.48 5.09
N PRO A 116 9.24 6.54 5.33
CA PRO A 116 9.64 7.91 5.03
C PRO A 116 10.74 8.45 5.97
N THR A 117 10.79 7.99 7.23
CA THR A 117 11.76 8.48 8.23
C THR A 117 12.68 7.37 8.72
N GLY A 118 13.85 7.75 9.24
CA GLY A 118 14.83 6.80 9.79
C GLY A 118 14.30 6.01 10.98
N VAL A 119 13.57 6.67 11.90
CA VAL A 119 12.98 6.01 13.07
C VAL A 119 11.92 4.98 12.65
N ALA A 120 11.03 5.35 11.73
CA ALA A 120 10.02 4.43 11.21
C ALA A 120 10.68 3.22 10.51
N ALA A 121 11.70 3.47 9.67
CA ALA A 121 12.43 2.41 8.98
C ALA A 121 13.09 1.43 9.97
N LEU A 122 13.70 1.94 11.05
CA LEU A 122 14.29 1.10 12.09
C LEU A 122 13.25 0.24 12.81
N ASN A 123 12.06 0.77 13.07
CA ASN A 123 10.99 0.06 13.80
C ASN A 123 10.46 -1.15 13.02
N VAL A 124 10.46 -1.09 11.69
CA VAL A 124 10.03 -2.20 10.82
C VAL A 124 11.19 -3.01 10.25
N GLY A 125 12.43 -2.76 10.68
CA GLY A 125 13.61 -3.46 10.16
C GLY A 125 13.88 -3.20 8.67
N GLY A 126 13.45 -2.05 8.16
CA GLY A 126 13.58 -1.65 6.76
C GLY A 126 14.61 -0.54 6.53
N GLN A 127 14.47 0.16 5.42
CA GLN A 127 15.29 1.33 5.06
C GLN A 127 14.42 2.55 4.79
N THR A 128 15.01 3.74 4.77
CA THR A 128 14.25 4.91 4.29
C THR A 128 14.00 4.79 2.79
N ILE A 129 12.88 5.35 2.31
CA ILE A 129 12.56 5.42 0.87
C ILE A 129 13.74 6.05 0.11
N HIS A 130 14.26 7.17 0.62
CA HIS A 130 15.37 7.89 0.02
C HIS A 130 16.64 7.03 -0.10
N SER A 131 17.00 6.29 0.97
CA SER A 131 18.17 5.40 0.95
C SER A 131 17.99 4.25 -0.02
N PHE A 132 16.84 3.56 0.05
CA PHE A 132 16.61 2.35 -0.73
C PHE A 132 16.54 2.62 -2.23
N PHE A 133 15.79 3.64 -2.65
CA PHE A 133 15.63 4.01 -4.06
C PHE A 133 16.75 4.94 -4.58
N LYS A 134 17.71 5.32 -3.74
CA LYS A 134 18.69 6.38 -4.02
C LYS A 134 17.98 7.64 -4.54
N MET A 135 16.97 8.09 -3.81
CA MET A 135 16.14 9.24 -4.18
C MET A 135 16.65 10.49 -3.47
N PRO A 136 16.95 11.59 -4.19
CA PRO A 136 17.19 12.88 -3.54
C PRO A 136 15.92 13.37 -2.81
N PHE A 137 16.07 14.36 -1.93
CA PHE A 137 14.93 15.00 -1.28
C PHE A 137 14.18 15.93 -2.24
N ASP A 138 14.93 16.65 -3.07
CA ASP A 138 14.41 17.44 -4.17
C ASP A 138 14.36 16.55 -5.42
N ILE A 139 13.15 16.22 -5.86
CA ILE A 139 12.94 15.28 -6.96
C ILE A 139 12.96 16.03 -8.28
N ASP A 140 13.98 15.77 -9.09
CA ASP A 140 13.99 16.10 -10.51
C ASP A 140 13.55 14.86 -11.31
N PHE A 141 12.39 14.98 -11.97
CA PHE A 141 11.83 13.89 -12.77
C PHE A 141 12.63 13.61 -14.05
N ASP A 142 13.37 14.59 -14.55
CA ASP A 142 14.24 14.42 -15.73
C ASP A 142 15.56 13.72 -15.38
N ASP A 143 15.93 13.67 -14.08
CA ASP A 143 17.16 13.01 -13.60
C ASP A 143 16.92 11.78 -12.69
N LEU A 144 15.89 10.97 -12.98
CA LEU A 144 15.64 9.72 -12.26
C LEU A 144 16.56 8.57 -12.71
N LYS A 145 17.86 8.72 -12.45
CA LYS A 145 18.87 7.71 -12.76
C LYS A 145 18.68 6.42 -11.96
N VAL A 146 18.90 5.30 -12.65
CA VAL A 146 18.98 3.95 -12.08
C VAL A 146 20.30 3.32 -12.53
N ASP A 147 21.27 3.29 -11.61
CA ASP A 147 22.55 2.62 -11.83
C ASP A 147 22.40 1.09 -11.93
N TYR A 148 23.46 0.41 -12.37
CA TYR A 148 23.45 -1.04 -12.58
C TYR A 148 23.04 -1.83 -11.33
N LYS A 149 23.62 -1.49 -10.17
CA LYS A 149 23.39 -2.21 -8.91
C LYS A 149 21.94 -2.02 -8.43
N LEU A 150 21.43 -0.79 -8.48
CA LEU A 150 20.05 -0.50 -8.14
C LEU A 150 19.09 -1.20 -9.11
N ARG A 151 19.41 -1.21 -10.42
CA ARG A 151 18.60 -1.91 -11.43
C ARG A 151 18.49 -3.40 -11.15
N GLU A 152 19.59 -4.08 -10.85
CA GLU A 152 19.57 -5.50 -10.51
C GLU A 152 18.73 -5.78 -9.26
N LEU A 153 18.85 -4.92 -8.25
CA LEU A 153 18.07 -5.02 -7.03
C LEU A 153 16.57 -4.88 -7.32
N LEU A 154 16.15 -3.79 -7.99
CA LEU A 154 14.74 -3.49 -8.25
C LEU A 154 14.05 -4.51 -9.19
N ARG A 155 14.80 -5.14 -10.10
CA ARG A 155 14.30 -6.22 -10.96
C ARG A 155 13.95 -7.49 -10.20
N ASN A 156 14.52 -7.67 -9.01
CA ASN A 156 14.34 -8.87 -8.21
C ASN A 156 13.33 -8.70 -7.07
N ILE A 157 12.56 -7.61 -7.05
CA ILE A 157 11.51 -7.37 -6.07
C ILE A 157 10.17 -7.81 -6.64
N ASP A 158 9.33 -8.39 -5.79
CA ASP A 158 7.94 -8.70 -6.12
C ASP A 158 6.98 -7.72 -5.45
N THR A 159 7.30 -7.31 -4.21
CA THR A 159 6.46 -6.42 -3.40
C THR A 159 7.30 -5.37 -2.68
N VAL A 160 6.86 -4.12 -2.73
CA VAL A 160 7.37 -3.04 -1.87
C VAL A 160 6.33 -2.73 -0.80
N VAL A 161 6.74 -2.87 0.46
CA VAL A 161 5.98 -2.49 1.64
C VAL A 161 6.43 -1.10 2.08
N ILE A 162 5.49 -0.17 2.25
CA ILE A 162 5.76 1.17 2.77
C ILE A 162 5.04 1.33 4.10
N ASP A 163 5.78 1.48 5.19
CA ASP A 163 5.22 1.88 6.49
C ASP A 163 5.15 3.41 6.60
N GLU A 164 4.25 3.91 7.44
CA GLU A 164 3.93 5.34 7.62
C GLU A 164 3.61 6.06 6.31
N ILE A 165 2.83 5.43 5.43
CA ILE A 165 2.49 5.94 4.10
C ILE A 165 1.81 7.32 4.14
N SER A 166 1.14 7.66 5.23
CA SER A 166 0.46 8.96 5.41
C SER A 166 1.41 10.14 5.33
N MET A 167 2.71 9.96 5.61
CA MET A 167 3.72 11.03 5.49
C MET A 167 4.29 11.16 4.07
N VAL A 168 3.97 10.24 3.16
CA VAL A 168 4.58 10.19 1.83
C VAL A 168 3.85 11.14 0.87
N ARG A 169 4.60 12.08 0.29
CA ARG A 169 4.10 13.02 -0.73
C ARG A 169 3.83 12.33 -2.07
N VAL A 170 2.90 12.91 -2.83
CA VAL A 170 2.52 12.45 -4.18
C VAL A 170 3.72 12.32 -5.13
N GLU A 171 4.61 13.31 -5.14
CA GLU A 171 5.80 13.34 -6.01
C GLU A 171 6.76 12.18 -5.73
N LEU A 172 6.93 11.81 -4.45
CA LEU A 172 7.82 10.75 -4.04
C LEU A 172 7.27 9.39 -4.49
N MET A 173 5.95 9.22 -4.37
CA MET A 173 5.27 8.03 -4.88
C MET A 173 5.37 7.90 -6.41
N GLU A 174 5.20 9.01 -7.15
CA GLU A 174 5.38 9.00 -8.60
C GLU A 174 6.82 8.70 -9.00
N ALA A 175 7.80 9.27 -8.30
CA ALA A 175 9.21 9.01 -8.54
C ALA A 175 9.58 7.55 -8.28
N ILE A 176 9.01 6.92 -7.24
CA ILE A 176 9.12 5.47 -7.02
C ILE A 176 8.57 4.71 -8.24
N SER A 177 7.36 5.04 -8.70
CA SER A 177 6.77 4.39 -9.87
C SER A 177 7.68 4.48 -11.10
N LYS A 178 8.14 5.69 -11.45
CA LYS A 178 9.04 5.92 -12.59
C LYS A 178 10.36 5.16 -12.45
N LYS A 179 11.01 5.17 -11.28
CA LYS A 179 12.24 4.41 -11.06
C LYS A 179 12.05 2.91 -11.23
N LEU A 180 10.94 2.35 -10.73
CA LEU A 180 10.62 0.93 -10.90
C LEU A 180 10.36 0.58 -12.37
N GLN A 181 9.63 1.44 -13.09
CA GLN A 181 9.39 1.29 -14.53
C GLN A 181 10.71 1.28 -15.33
N ILE A 182 11.60 2.25 -15.07
CA ILE A 182 12.93 2.34 -15.70
C ILE A 182 13.80 1.11 -15.38
N ALA A 183 13.81 0.67 -14.12
CA ALA A 183 14.62 -0.47 -13.70
C ALA A 183 14.17 -1.77 -14.37
N ARG A 184 12.85 -1.99 -14.46
CA ARG A 184 12.24 -3.22 -14.96
C ARG A 184 11.98 -3.21 -16.46
N ARG A 185 12.07 -2.05 -17.12
CA ARG A 185 11.64 -1.83 -18.52
C ARG A 185 10.19 -2.29 -18.71
N ASN A 186 9.34 -1.86 -17.78
CA ASN A 186 7.91 -2.15 -17.78
C ASN A 186 7.18 -0.84 -17.50
N GLU A 187 6.28 -0.43 -18.39
CA GLU A 187 5.55 0.85 -18.29
C GLU A 187 4.32 0.77 -17.38
N GLU A 188 3.92 -0.44 -16.96
CA GLU A 188 2.87 -0.62 -15.95
C GLU A 188 3.16 0.21 -14.68
N PRO A 189 2.14 0.66 -13.94
CA PRO A 189 2.33 1.31 -12.64
C PRO A 189 3.31 0.54 -11.76
N PHE A 190 4.27 1.24 -11.15
CA PHE A 190 5.32 0.64 -10.32
C PHE A 190 6.16 -0.45 -11.03
N GLY A 191 6.21 -0.46 -12.37
CA GLY A 191 6.89 -1.49 -13.15
C GLY A 191 6.28 -2.89 -12.97
N GLY A 192 4.99 -2.95 -12.59
CA GLY A 192 4.25 -4.19 -12.30
C GLY A 192 4.61 -4.83 -10.95
N ILE A 193 5.23 -4.08 -10.03
CA ILE A 193 5.46 -4.52 -8.65
C ILE A 193 4.22 -4.24 -7.81
N GLN A 194 3.94 -5.14 -6.86
CA GLN A 194 2.90 -4.95 -5.87
C GLN A 194 3.32 -3.90 -4.82
N MET A 195 2.48 -2.92 -4.56
CA MET A 195 2.64 -1.94 -3.49
C MET A 195 1.72 -2.28 -2.31
N VAL A 196 2.28 -2.45 -1.12
CA VAL A 196 1.53 -2.69 0.12
C VAL A 196 1.88 -1.57 1.09
N MET A 197 0.89 -0.81 1.53
CA MET A 197 1.13 0.43 2.28
C MET A 197 0.42 0.37 3.61
N PHE A 198 1.12 0.72 4.68
CA PHE A 198 0.58 0.80 6.03
C PHE A 198 0.68 2.23 6.53
N GLY A 199 -0.36 2.70 7.23
CA GLY A 199 -0.33 4.00 7.89
C GLY A 199 -1.72 4.54 8.17
N ASP A 200 -1.76 5.63 8.93
CA ASP A 200 -3.00 6.27 9.36
C ASP A 200 -3.02 7.73 8.88
N LEU A 201 -3.96 8.06 8.00
CA LEU A 201 -4.11 9.41 7.44
C LEU A 201 -4.46 10.46 8.51
N TYR A 202 -4.94 10.05 9.68
CA TYR A 202 -5.31 10.95 10.77
C TYR A 202 -4.17 11.24 11.76
N GLN A 203 -3.01 10.58 11.63
CA GLN A 203 -1.89 10.79 12.55
C GLN A 203 -0.96 11.91 12.07
N LEU A 204 -0.17 11.66 11.03
CA LEU A 204 0.81 12.62 10.54
C LEU A 204 0.72 12.70 9.01
N PRO A 205 0.24 13.82 8.47
CA PRO A 205 0.21 14.05 7.03
C PRO A 205 1.62 14.41 6.51
N PRO A 206 1.82 14.44 5.18
CA PRO A 206 3.08 14.92 4.61
C PRO A 206 3.31 16.39 4.98
N VAL A 207 4.56 16.75 5.28
CA VAL A 207 4.92 18.14 5.53
C VAL A 207 5.03 18.89 4.20
N VAL A 208 4.16 19.88 4.02
CA VAL A 208 4.20 20.85 2.90
C VAL A 208 4.27 22.24 3.52
N SER A 209 5.46 22.82 3.57
CA SER A 209 5.73 24.08 4.29
C SER A 209 5.50 25.35 3.46
N ASP A 210 5.35 25.20 2.14
CA ASP A 210 5.28 26.31 1.19
C ASP A 210 3.93 26.32 0.46
N GLY A 211 3.30 27.50 0.41
CA GLY A 211 2.03 27.71 -0.27
C GLY A 211 2.14 27.64 -1.79
N GLU A 212 3.33 27.79 -2.38
CA GLU A 212 3.55 27.53 -3.81
C GLU A 212 3.55 26.03 -4.10
N LEU A 213 4.30 25.25 -3.31
CA LEU A 213 4.31 23.79 -3.38
C LEU A 213 2.91 23.18 -3.17
N ASP A 214 2.14 23.64 -2.18
CA ASP A 214 0.77 23.18 -1.98
C ASP A 214 -0.13 23.46 -3.21
N ARG A 215 -0.06 24.68 -3.77
CA ARG A 215 -0.79 25.04 -4.99
C ARG A 215 -0.36 24.19 -6.18
N TYR A 216 0.93 23.96 -6.34
CA TYR A 216 1.49 23.09 -7.37
C TYR A 216 0.91 21.68 -7.28
N PHE A 217 0.92 21.06 -6.09
CA PHE A 217 0.39 19.70 -5.94
C PHE A 217 -1.12 19.63 -6.15
N LYS A 218 -1.87 20.61 -5.66
CA LYS A 218 -3.32 20.69 -5.90
C LYS A 218 -3.65 20.84 -7.37
N HIS A 219 -2.90 21.66 -8.12
CA HIS A 219 -3.14 21.87 -9.54
C HIS A 219 -2.78 20.65 -10.39
N ASN A 220 -1.61 20.04 -10.14
CA ASN A 220 -1.09 18.97 -11.00
C ASN A 220 -1.59 17.56 -10.62
N TYR A 221 -1.86 17.32 -9.33
CA TYR A 221 -2.21 15.98 -8.82
C TYR A 221 -3.59 15.92 -8.16
N GLY A 222 -4.20 17.07 -7.86
CA GLY A 222 -5.42 17.17 -7.06
C GLY A 222 -5.18 17.05 -5.55
N GLY A 223 -3.92 17.12 -5.10
CA GLY A 223 -3.53 16.99 -3.69
C GLY A 223 -2.09 16.51 -3.54
N TYR A 224 -1.55 16.58 -2.32
CA TYR A 224 -0.17 16.21 -2.01
C TYR A 224 -0.01 14.81 -1.37
N TYR A 225 -1.10 14.08 -1.15
CA TYR A 225 -1.05 12.75 -0.52
C TYR A 225 -0.63 11.67 -1.52
N PHE A 226 -0.04 10.59 -1.02
CA PHE A 226 0.42 9.47 -1.85
C PHE A 226 -0.65 8.92 -2.83
N PHE A 227 -1.92 8.86 -2.41
CA PHE A 227 -3.01 8.33 -3.23
C PHE A 227 -3.39 9.25 -4.41
N ASN A 228 -2.90 10.49 -4.43
CA ASN A 228 -3.04 11.37 -5.59
C ASN A 228 -2.13 10.97 -6.77
N ALA A 229 -1.17 10.06 -6.55
CA ALA A 229 -0.20 9.67 -7.56
C ALA A 229 -0.89 9.03 -8.79
N PRO A 230 -0.49 9.40 -10.02
CA PRO A 230 -1.13 8.88 -11.24
C PRO A 230 -1.13 7.35 -11.32
N ALA A 231 -0.09 6.70 -10.78
CA ALA A 231 0.04 5.25 -10.74
C ALA A 231 -1.19 4.56 -10.10
N PHE A 232 -1.72 5.09 -8.98
CA PHE A 232 -2.90 4.49 -8.32
C PHE A 232 -4.22 4.75 -9.03
N LYS A 233 -4.28 5.75 -9.92
CA LYS A 233 -5.44 5.94 -10.80
C LYS A 233 -5.49 4.87 -11.90
N GLN A 234 -4.33 4.30 -12.24
CA GLN A 234 -4.16 3.30 -13.31
C GLN A 234 -4.15 1.87 -12.75
N SER A 235 -3.55 1.66 -11.58
CA SER A 235 -3.55 0.39 -10.83
C SER A 235 -4.56 0.48 -9.70
N ASN A 236 -5.67 -0.26 -9.81
CA ASN A 236 -6.72 -0.35 -8.80
C ASN A 236 -6.15 -0.48 -7.36
N LEU A 237 -6.29 0.56 -6.53
CA LEU A 237 -5.84 0.57 -5.14
C LEU A 237 -6.94 0.05 -4.22
N GLN A 238 -6.68 -1.04 -3.53
CA GLN A 238 -7.60 -1.64 -2.55
C GLN A 238 -7.31 -1.11 -1.15
N ILE A 239 -8.36 -0.63 -0.46
CA ILE A 239 -8.23 -0.04 0.87
C ILE A 239 -8.88 -0.95 1.92
N TYR A 240 -8.14 -1.25 2.98
CA TYR A 240 -8.62 -2.01 4.14
C TYR A 240 -8.37 -1.22 5.42
N GLU A 241 -9.40 -1.05 6.23
CA GLU A 241 -9.30 -0.44 7.57
C GLU A 241 -9.38 -1.54 8.62
N LEU A 242 -8.31 -1.74 9.39
CA LEU A 242 -8.30 -2.63 10.54
C LEU A 242 -9.09 -2.02 11.69
N ASN A 243 -10.08 -2.76 12.20
CA ASN A 243 -11.00 -2.26 13.21
C ASN A 243 -10.77 -2.85 14.60
N GLU A 244 -10.18 -4.04 14.68
CA GLU A 244 -9.95 -4.73 15.95
C GLU A 244 -8.78 -4.10 16.70
N VAL A 245 -9.05 -3.56 17.90
CA VAL A 245 -8.02 -2.97 18.77
C VAL A 245 -7.55 -4.00 19.79
N PHE A 246 -6.29 -4.38 19.70
CA PHE A 246 -5.63 -5.22 20.67
C PHE A 246 -5.12 -4.33 21.80
N ARG A 247 -5.97 -4.03 22.78
CA ARG A 247 -5.48 -3.42 24.03
C ARG A 247 -4.57 -4.42 24.73
N GLN A 248 -3.42 -3.94 25.20
CA GLN A 248 -2.67 -4.68 26.22
C GLN A 248 -3.63 -4.90 27.38
N LYS A 249 -3.83 -6.16 27.78
CA LYS A 249 -4.40 -6.43 29.09
C LYS A 249 -3.43 -5.81 30.08
N ASP A 250 -3.90 -4.84 30.85
CA ASP A 250 -3.16 -4.40 32.02
C ASP A 250 -2.86 -5.66 32.85
N PRO A 251 -1.62 -5.89 33.29
CA PRO A 251 -1.35 -6.96 34.22
C PRO A 251 -2.15 -6.70 35.50
N GLU A 252 -3.01 -7.65 35.87
CA GLU A 252 -3.57 -7.74 37.23
C GLU A 252 -2.45 -7.97 38.26
#